data_AF-A0A7S2NPL8-F1
#
_entry.id   AF-A0A7S2NPL8-F1
#
_cell.length_a   1.000
_cell.length_b   1.000
_cell.length_c   1.000
_cell.angle_alpha   90.00
_cell.angle_beta   90.00
_cell.angle_gamma   90.00
#
_symmetry.space_group_name_H-M   'P 1'
#
loop_
_entity.id
_entity.type
_entity.pdbx_description
1 polymer ?
#
loop_
_entity_poly.entity_id
_entity_poly.type
_entity_poly.pdbx_seq_one_letter_code
_entity_poly.pdbx_strand_id
1 'polypeptide(L)'
;RELRDGGYQSADELMATGCTVHDLKEGGFGARLLRKGGFSAEVLVAGGFTAKDLKEGGYSIVDLKNANVTAQQMRAAGVDVRALQGAGFSCLELSNAGFVPKELYARGYGFSGTELRDVGLSAKVLRGAGLNVHELHAAGFSSEELRAAKFSCSELKS
;
A
#
# COMPACT_ATOMS: atom_id res chain seq x y z
N ARG A 1 -28.39 -4.86 -13.43
CA ARG A 1 -28.75 -3.70 -12.61
C ARG A 1 -27.83 -2.57 -13.03
N GLU A 2 -28.36 -1.60 -13.78
CA GLU A 2 -27.64 -0.37 -14.06
C GLU A 2 -28.25 0.72 -13.18
N LEU A 3 -27.43 1.59 -12.58
CA LEU A 3 -27.93 2.74 -11.83
C LEU A 3 -28.79 3.67 -12.72
N ARG A 4 -28.60 3.58 -14.04
CA ARG A 4 -29.34 4.33 -15.06
C ARG A 4 -30.77 3.83 -15.29
N ASP A 5 -31.08 2.55 -15.04
CA ASP A 5 -32.46 2.04 -15.18
C ASP A 5 -33.41 2.63 -14.12
N GLY A 6 -32.86 3.15 -13.01
CA GLY A 6 -33.62 3.87 -11.98
C GLY A 6 -33.78 5.37 -12.22
N GLY A 7 -33.26 5.91 -13.34
CA GLY A 7 -33.35 7.34 -13.65
C GLY A 7 -32.37 8.25 -12.90
N TYR A 8 -31.48 7.71 -12.07
CA TYR A 8 -30.49 8.48 -11.30
C TYR A 8 -29.27 8.79 -12.18
N GLN A 9 -28.96 10.07 -12.35
CA GLN A 9 -27.88 10.53 -13.23
C GLN A 9 -26.55 10.68 -12.49
N SER A 10 -26.56 10.69 -11.16
CA SER A 10 -25.37 10.83 -10.32
C SER A 10 -25.50 10.14 -8.95
N ALA A 11 -24.36 9.93 -8.30
CA ALA A 11 -24.27 9.48 -6.92
C ALA A 11 -25.02 10.39 -5.94
N ASP A 12 -24.89 11.72 -6.12
CA ASP A 12 -25.50 12.73 -5.26
C ASP A 12 -27.03 12.69 -5.29
N GLU A 13 -27.63 12.54 -6.47
CA GLU A 13 -29.10 12.40 -6.61
C GLU A 13 -29.61 11.15 -5.89
N LEU A 14 -28.88 10.05 -5.99
CA LEU A 14 -29.27 8.81 -5.34
C LEU A 14 -29.14 8.91 -3.81
N MET A 15 -28.07 9.52 -3.29
CA MET A 15 -27.93 9.77 -1.85
C MET A 15 -28.97 10.76 -1.32
N ALA A 16 -29.41 11.73 -2.12
CA ALA A 16 -30.48 12.66 -1.76
C ALA A 16 -31.84 11.96 -1.57
N THR A 17 -32.03 10.76 -2.13
CA THR A 17 -33.24 9.94 -1.89
C THR A 17 -33.22 9.15 -0.59
N GLY A 18 -32.13 9.25 0.19
CA GLY A 18 -31.96 8.50 1.44
C GLY A 18 -31.38 7.10 1.28
N CYS A 19 -31.06 6.67 0.05
CA CYS A 19 -30.30 5.44 -0.18
C CYS A 19 -28.84 5.65 0.23
N THR A 20 -28.35 4.84 1.18
CA THR A 20 -26.94 4.88 1.58
C THR A 20 -26.10 3.98 0.68
N VAL A 21 -24.78 4.23 0.67
CA VAL A 21 -23.82 3.36 -0.02
C VAL A 21 -23.83 1.95 0.55
N HIS A 22 -24.10 1.81 1.84
CA HIS A 22 -24.26 0.52 2.50
C HIS A 22 -25.45 -0.25 1.89
N ASP A 23 -26.60 0.41 1.71
CA ASP A 23 -27.78 -0.20 1.08
C ASP A 23 -27.49 -0.64 -0.37
N LEU A 24 -26.69 0.15 -1.10
CA LEU A 24 -26.24 -0.24 -2.45
C LEU A 24 -25.35 -1.47 -2.42
N LYS A 25 -24.45 -1.58 -1.44
CA LYS A 25 -23.59 -2.74 -1.26
C LYS A 25 -24.42 -4.00 -0.97
N GLU A 26 -25.34 -3.92 0.00
CA GLU A 26 -26.27 -5.00 0.34
C GLU A 26 -27.21 -5.35 -0.83
N GLY A 27 -27.57 -4.35 -1.63
CA GLY A 27 -28.32 -4.50 -2.88
C GLY A 27 -27.51 -5.12 -4.04
N GLY A 28 -26.25 -5.50 -3.82
CA GLY A 28 -25.39 -6.16 -4.79
C GLY A 28 -24.78 -5.22 -5.84
N PHE A 29 -24.78 -3.91 -5.62
CA PHE A 29 -24.08 -2.97 -6.49
C PHE A 29 -22.58 -3.02 -6.20
N GLY A 30 -21.81 -3.58 -7.14
CA GLY A 30 -20.35 -3.62 -7.02
C GLY A 30 -19.68 -2.26 -7.23
N ALA A 31 -18.48 -2.10 -6.67
CA ALA A 31 -17.69 -0.87 -6.74
C ALA A 31 -17.47 -0.36 -8.17
N ARG A 32 -17.35 -1.27 -9.16
CA ARG A 32 -17.20 -0.91 -10.60
C ARG A 32 -18.38 -0.10 -11.12
N LEU A 33 -19.60 -0.49 -10.75
CA LEU A 33 -20.81 0.16 -11.19
C LEU A 33 -20.97 1.52 -10.50
N LEU A 34 -20.69 1.56 -9.20
CA LEU A 34 -20.72 2.80 -8.42
C LEU A 34 -19.67 3.81 -8.92
N ARG A 35 -18.46 3.36 -9.27
CA ARG A 35 -17.45 4.21 -9.93
C ARG A 35 -17.96 4.84 -11.23
N LYS A 36 -18.64 4.06 -12.08
CA LYS A 36 -19.25 4.57 -13.31
C LYS A 36 -20.40 5.55 -13.04
N GLY A 37 -21.07 5.42 -11.89
CA GLY A 37 -22.08 6.36 -11.39
C GLY A 37 -21.51 7.61 -10.72
N GLY A 38 -20.18 7.78 -10.67
CA GLY A 38 -19.53 8.96 -10.12
C GLY A 38 -19.20 8.91 -8.64
N PHE A 39 -19.39 7.76 -7.97
CA PHE A 39 -19.02 7.64 -6.55
C PHE A 39 -17.50 7.71 -6.37
N SER A 40 -17.03 8.47 -5.39
CA SER A 40 -15.60 8.50 -5.02
C SER A 40 -15.22 7.28 -4.18
N ALA A 41 -13.92 6.95 -4.15
CA ALA A 41 -13.42 5.88 -3.30
C ALA A 41 -13.71 6.15 -1.81
N GLU A 42 -13.62 7.40 -1.36
CA GLU A 42 -13.93 7.84 0.01
C GLU A 42 -15.35 7.44 0.43
N VAL A 43 -16.33 7.77 -0.41
CA VAL A 43 -17.74 7.47 -0.17
C VAL A 43 -17.98 5.96 -0.12
N LEU A 44 -17.28 5.20 -0.98
CA LEU A 44 -17.39 3.74 -0.97
C LEU A 44 -16.73 3.09 0.25
N VAL A 45 -15.56 3.59 0.70
CA VAL A 45 -14.93 3.11 1.94
C VAL A 45 -15.84 3.37 3.13
N ALA A 46 -16.45 4.56 3.22
CA ALA A 46 -17.41 4.90 4.27
C ALA A 46 -18.66 4.00 4.23
N GLY A 47 -19.08 3.58 3.04
CA GLY A 47 -20.14 2.58 2.84
C GLY A 47 -19.74 1.13 3.09
N GLY A 48 -18.51 0.88 3.55
CA GLY A 48 -18.03 -0.44 3.92
C GLY A 48 -17.41 -1.26 2.77
N PHE A 49 -17.11 -0.66 1.62
CA PHE A 49 -16.33 -1.36 0.58
C PHE A 49 -14.89 -1.56 1.04
N THR A 50 -14.34 -2.73 0.73
CA THR A 50 -12.95 -3.07 1.05
C THR A 50 -11.99 -2.56 -0.03
N ALA A 51 -10.71 -2.43 0.31
CA ALA A 51 -9.66 -2.09 -0.66
C ALA A 51 -9.65 -3.05 -1.87
N LYS A 52 -9.99 -4.32 -1.66
CA LYS A 52 -10.11 -5.32 -2.73
C LYS A 52 -11.28 -4.99 -3.66
N ASP A 53 -12.46 -4.70 -3.10
CA ASP A 53 -13.65 -4.36 -3.89
C ASP A 53 -13.38 -3.14 -4.77
N LEU A 54 -12.73 -2.11 -4.22
CA LEU A 54 -12.43 -0.89 -4.94
C LEU A 54 -11.36 -1.09 -6.03
N LYS A 55 -10.33 -1.90 -5.77
CA LYS A 55 -9.32 -2.27 -6.78
C LYS A 55 -9.97 -3.03 -7.94
N GLU A 56 -10.83 -4.01 -7.67
CA GLU A 56 -11.62 -4.73 -8.68
C GLU A 56 -12.63 -3.82 -9.40
N GLY A 57 -13.10 -2.80 -8.68
CA GLY A 57 -13.91 -1.69 -9.16
C GLY A 57 -13.19 -0.74 -10.13
N GLY A 58 -11.87 -0.82 -10.20
CA GLY A 58 -11.04 0.02 -11.08
C GLY A 58 -10.62 1.35 -10.47
N TYR A 59 -10.68 1.51 -9.15
CA TYR A 59 -10.03 2.64 -8.46
C TYR A 59 -8.51 2.43 -8.43
N SER A 60 -7.76 3.52 -8.60
CA SER A 60 -6.31 3.49 -8.50
C SER A 60 -5.87 3.41 -7.03
N ILE A 61 -4.64 2.95 -6.78
CA ILE A 61 -4.09 2.89 -5.41
C ILE A 61 -3.97 4.30 -4.81
N VAL A 62 -3.78 5.32 -5.64
CA VAL A 62 -3.79 6.73 -5.22
C VAL A 62 -5.18 7.15 -4.75
N ASP A 63 -6.24 6.78 -5.49
CA ASP A 63 -7.62 7.06 -5.06
C ASP A 63 -7.92 6.40 -3.70
N LEU A 64 -7.45 5.17 -3.51
CA LEU A 64 -7.61 4.45 -2.25
C LEU A 64 -6.82 5.13 -1.11
N LYS A 65 -5.59 5.58 -1.38
CA LYS A 65 -4.81 6.32 -0.38
C LYS A 65 -5.50 7.62 0.02
N ASN A 66 -6.01 8.39 -0.94
CA ASN A 66 -6.77 9.61 -0.69
C ASN A 66 -8.07 9.31 0.08
N ALA A 67 -8.66 8.13 -0.16
CA ALA A 67 -9.78 7.60 0.60
C ALA A 67 -9.43 7.05 1.99
N ASN A 68 -8.23 7.34 2.51
CA ASN A 68 -7.73 6.88 3.81
C ASN A 68 -7.66 5.35 3.95
N VAL A 69 -7.58 4.61 2.83
CA VAL A 69 -7.29 3.18 2.87
C VAL A 69 -5.84 2.98 3.29
N THR A 70 -5.64 2.25 4.38
CA THR A 70 -4.31 2.03 4.98
C THR A 70 -3.48 1.03 4.17
N ALA A 71 -2.15 1.12 4.29
CA ALA A 71 -1.24 0.14 3.69
C ALA A 71 -1.54 -1.31 4.13
N GLN A 72 -2.05 -1.52 5.35
CA GLN A 72 -2.46 -2.83 5.85
C GLN A 72 -3.67 -3.38 5.08
N GLN A 73 -4.70 -2.55 4.84
CA GLN A 73 -5.86 -2.93 4.05
C GLN A 73 -5.47 -3.21 2.59
N MET A 74 -4.56 -2.42 2.03
CA MET A 74 -4.04 -2.63 0.69
C MET A 74 -3.25 -3.93 0.56
N ARG A 75 -2.44 -4.25 1.56
CA ARG A 75 -1.72 -5.53 1.62
C ARG A 75 -2.69 -6.70 1.68
N ALA A 76 -3.75 -6.61 2.49
CA ALA A 76 -4.81 -7.62 2.54
C ALA A 76 -5.54 -7.75 1.19
N ALA A 77 -5.61 -6.67 0.40
CA ALA A 77 -6.10 -6.67 -0.98
C ALA A 77 -5.08 -7.15 -2.02
N GLY A 78 -3.92 -7.67 -1.60
CA GLY A 78 -2.88 -8.20 -2.48
C GLY A 78 -2.18 -7.12 -3.31
N VAL A 79 -2.03 -5.92 -2.78
CA VAL A 79 -1.23 -4.85 -3.39
C VAL A 79 0.23 -5.01 -2.94
N ASP A 80 1.16 -5.02 -3.90
CA ASP A 80 2.59 -5.14 -3.63
C ASP A 80 3.23 -3.80 -3.20
N VAL A 81 4.44 -3.88 -2.64
CA VAL A 81 5.22 -2.73 -2.17
C VAL A 81 5.45 -1.69 -3.26
N ARG A 82 5.74 -2.12 -4.49
CA ARG A 82 6.06 -1.21 -5.60
C ARG A 82 4.85 -0.35 -5.96
N ALA A 83 3.68 -0.96 -6.01
CA ALA A 83 2.44 -0.28 -6.32
C ALA A 83 2.04 0.70 -5.19
N LEU A 84 2.31 0.36 -3.93
CA LEU A 84 2.11 1.26 -2.80
C LEU A 84 3.11 2.42 -2.76
N GLN A 85 4.39 2.16 -3.01
CA GLN A 85 5.42 3.18 -3.11
C GLN A 85 5.10 4.16 -4.25
N GLY A 86 4.63 3.66 -5.40
CA GLY A 86 4.18 4.48 -6.52
C GLY A 86 2.94 5.33 -6.20
N ALA A 87 2.11 4.91 -5.25
CA ALA A 87 1.01 5.72 -4.71
C ALA A 87 1.44 6.65 -3.56
N GLY A 88 2.74 6.68 -3.24
CA GLY A 88 3.34 7.56 -2.24
C GLY A 88 3.26 7.05 -0.80
N PHE A 89 3.00 5.77 -0.55
CA PHE A 89 3.15 5.22 0.79
C PHE A 89 4.63 5.19 1.21
N SER A 90 4.91 5.61 2.43
CA SER A 90 6.26 5.64 3.00
C SER A 90 6.73 4.25 3.45
N CYS A 91 8.05 4.10 3.57
CA CYS A 91 8.68 2.90 4.13
C CYS A 91 8.10 2.54 5.51
N LEU A 92 7.84 3.56 6.34
CA LEU A 92 7.28 3.38 7.68
C LEU A 92 5.85 2.84 7.64
N GLU A 93 5.00 3.37 6.75
CA GLU A 93 3.62 2.88 6.57
C GLU A 93 3.62 1.42 6.12
N LEU A 94 4.51 1.03 5.21
CA LEU A 94 4.59 -0.34 4.73
C LEU A 94 5.19 -1.29 5.78
N SER A 95 6.20 -0.85 6.53
CA SER A 95 6.73 -1.60 7.67
C SER A 95 5.66 -1.85 8.73
N ASN A 96 4.87 -0.83 9.07
CA ASN A 96 3.75 -0.94 10.02
C ASN A 96 2.59 -1.79 9.49
N ALA A 97 2.38 -1.83 8.17
CA ALA A 97 1.47 -2.77 7.52
C ALA A 97 1.98 -4.23 7.51
N GLY A 98 3.19 -4.45 8.03
CA GLY A 98 3.82 -5.74 8.24
C GLY A 98 4.55 -6.30 7.03
N PHE A 99 4.81 -5.51 5.99
CA PHE A 99 5.64 -5.95 4.87
C PHE A 99 7.03 -6.33 5.40
N VAL A 100 7.52 -7.50 5.00
CA VAL A 100 8.81 -7.96 5.51
C VAL A 100 9.95 -7.21 4.83
N PRO A 101 11.12 -7.06 5.47
CA PRO A 101 12.26 -6.32 4.92
C PRO A 101 12.67 -6.73 3.50
N LYS A 102 12.49 -8.01 3.15
CA LYS A 102 12.73 -8.51 1.79
C LYS A 102 11.74 -7.95 0.76
N GLU A 103 10.47 -7.80 1.14
CA GLU A 103 9.44 -7.14 0.32
C GLU A 103 9.71 -5.65 0.21
N LEU A 104 10.12 -5.00 1.31
CA LEU A 104 10.39 -3.56 1.34
C LEU A 104 11.60 -3.17 0.51
N TYR A 105 12.69 -3.95 0.53
CA TYR A 105 13.88 -3.67 -0.26
C TYR A 105 13.68 -4.01 -1.75
N ALA A 106 13.02 -5.13 -2.06
CA ALA A 106 12.71 -5.60 -3.41
C ALA A 106 13.80 -5.25 -4.46
N ARG A 107 15.04 -5.68 -4.19
CA ARG A 107 16.29 -5.46 -4.97
C ARG A 107 16.16 -4.40 -6.09
N GLY A 108 16.42 -3.15 -5.73
CA GLY A 108 16.53 -2.03 -6.68
C GLY A 108 15.21 -1.39 -7.10
N TYR A 109 14.06 -1.92 -6.66
CA TYR A 109 12.74 -1.36 -6.97
C TYR A 109 11.92 -0.95 -5.74
N GLY A 110 12.37 -1.32 -4.53
CA GLY A 110 11.76 -0.94 -3.27
C GLY A 110 12.41 0.28 -2.61
N PHE A 111 12.45 0.28 -1.29
CA PHE A 111 13.10 1.31 -0.49
C PHE A 111 14.62 1.12 -0.42
N SER A 112 15.33 2.24 -0.35
CA SER A 112 16.78 2.28 -0.16
C SER A 112 17.20 1.73 1.21
N GLY A 113 18.45 1.31 1.33
CA GLY A 113 19.01 0.89 2.63
C GLY A 113 18.92 1.99 3.70
N THR A 114 19.04 3.27 3.31
CA THR A 114 18.84 4.42 4.21
C THR A 114 17.42 4.47 4.74
N GLU A 115 16.41 4.40 3.87
CA GLU A 115 15.00 4.44 4.29
C GLU A 115 14.63 3.24 5.17
N LEU A 116 15.22 2.07 4.89
CA LEU A 116 15.04 0.86 5.68
C LEU A 116 15.69 0.98 7.07
N ARG A 117 16.86 1.61 7.16
CA ARG A 117 17.51 1.94 8.43
C ARG A 117 16.71 2.96 9.23
N ASP A 118 16.18 3.98 8.58
CA ASP A 118 15.45 5.07 9.23
C ASP A 118 14.13 4.59 9.86
N VAL A 119 13.54 3.49 9.34
CA VAL A 119 12.41 2.80 9.98
C VAL A 119 12.84 1.77 11.04
N GLY A 120 14.13 1.75 11.41
CA GLY A 120 14.67 0.95 12.52
C GLY A 120 15.12 -0.46 12.16
N LEU A 121 15.25 -0.82 10.88
CA LEU A 121 15.73 -2.16 10.50
C LEU A 121 17.25 -2.26 10.67
N SER A 122 17.72 -3.30 11.37
CA SER A 122 19.15 -3.52 11.59
C SER A 122 19.88 -4.04 10.35
N ALA A 123 21.20 -3.80 10.28
CA ALA A 123 22.07 -4.36 9.23
C ALA A 123 21.93 -5.88 9.07
N LYS A 124 21.72 -6.62 10.15
CA LYS A 124 21.52 -8.08 10.13
C LYS A 124 20.24 -8.47 9.39
N VAL A 125 19.15 -7.75 9.67
CA VAL A 125 17.85 -7.97 9.03
C VAL A 125 17.93 -7.62 7.55
N LEU A 126 18.57 -6.50 7.22
CA LEU A 126 18.73 -6.03 5.85
C LEU A 126 19.67 -6.90 5.02
N ARG A 127 20.72 -7.45 5.62
CA ARG A 127 21.53 -8.52 4.99
C ARG A 127 20.66 -9.73 4.63
N GLY A 128 19.77 -10.15 5.53
CA GLY A 128 18.80 -11.22 5.26
C GLY A 128 17.78 -10.87 4.17
N ALA A 129 17.43 -9.59 4.02
CA ALA A 129 16.61 -9.07 2.93
C ALA A 129 17.33 -9.06 1.57
N GLY A 130 18.67 -9.14 1.59
CA GLY A 130 19.51 -9.27 0.41
C GLY A 130 20.38 -8.07 0.09
N LEU A 131 20.48 -7.08 1.01
CA LEU A 131 21.41 -5.96 0.90
C LEU A 131 22.85 -6.44 1.13
N ASN A 132 23.76 -5.94 0.30
CA ASN A 132 25.19 -6.21 0.44
C ASN A 132 25.88 -5.19 1.37
N VAL A 133 27.15 -5.47 1.67
CA VAL A 133 27.95 -4.64 2.59
C VAL A 133 28.08 -3.19 2.13
N HIS A 134 28.23 -2.93 0.83
CA HIS A 134 28.34 -1.57 0.29
C HIS A 134 27.03 -0.82 0.42
N GLU A 135 25.89 -1.48 0.15
CA GLU A 135 24.56 -0.87 0.29
C GLU A 135 24.28 -0.52 1.75
N LEU A 136 24.67 -1.37 2.69
CA LEU A 136 24.51 -1.11 4.11
C LEU A 136 25.49 -0.04 4.61
N HIS A 137 26.72 -0.03 4.11
CA HIS A 137 27.67 1.04 4.41
C HIS A 137 27.18 2.39 3.86
N ALA A 138 26.67 2.42 2.62
CA ALA A 138 26.04 3.60 2.02
C ALA A 138 24.75 4.02 2.74
N ALA A 139 24.02 3.04 3.30
CA ALA A 139 22.91 3.29 4.20
C ALA A 139 23.34 3.87 5.56
N GLY A 140 24.65 3.96 5.83
CA GLY A 140 25.23 4.54 7.03
C GLY A 140 25.21 3.61 8.24
N PHE A 141 25.24 2.29 8.04
CA PHE A 141 25.59 1.35 9.11
C PHE A 141 27.09 1.38 9.36
N SER A 142 27.48 1.39 10.63
CA SER A 142 28.87 1.34 11.06
C SER A 142 29.51 -0.02 10.81
N SER A 143 30.85 -0.05 10.73
CA SER A 143 31.61 -1.30 10.60
C SER A 143 31.33 -2.29 11.74
N GLU A 144 31.00 -1.80 12.94
CA GLU A 144 30.60 -2.62 14.08
C GLU A 144 29.24 -3.30 13.84
N GLU A 145 28.25 -2.56 13.37
CA GLU A 145 26.93 -3.10 13.02
C GLU A 145 27.00 -4.09 11.86
N LEU A 146 27.84 -3.82 10.86
CA LEU A 146 28.07 -4.73 9.74
C LEU A 146 28.78 -6.01 10.20
N ARG A 147 29.76 -5.91 11.12
CA ARG A 147 30.37 -7.09 11.74
C ARG A 147 29.35 -7.89 12.57
N ALA A 148 28.47 -7.22 13.30
CA ALA A 148 27.36 -7.85 14.03
C ALA A 148 26.34 -8.51 13.09
N ALA A 149 26.17 -7.96 11.87
CA ALA A 149 25.42 -8.57 10.78
C ALA A 149 26.13 -9.76 10.13
N LYS A 150 27.31 -10.16 10.63
CA LYS A 150 28.15 -11.26 10.14
C LYS A 150 28.77 -11.03 8.76
N PHE A 151 29.03 -9.78 8.39
CA PHE A 151 29.97 -9.51 7.29
C PHE A 151 31.40 -9.80 7.73
N SER A 152 32.17 -10.42 6.85
CA SER A 152 33.58 -10.74 7.08
C SER A 152 34.45 -9.48 6.99
N CYS A 153 35.62 -9.50 7.63
CA CYS A 153 36.59 -8.42 7.50
C CYS A 153 37.05 -8.17 6.06
N SER A 154 36.96 -9.16 5.18
CA SER A 154 37.27 -9.00 3.76
C SER A 154 36.15 -8.25 3.03
N GLU A 155 34.90 -8.53 3.35
CA GLU A 155 33.73 -7.79 2.82
C GLU A 155 33.71 -6.34 3.33
N LEU A 156 34.15 -6.07 4.56
CA LEU A 156 34.17 -4.72 5.14
C LEU A 156 35.29 -3.81 4.60
N LYS A 157 36.30 -4.38 3.93
CA LYS A 157 37.45 -3.64 3.39
C LYS A 157 37.33 -3.36 1.90
N SER A 158 36.33 -3.93 1.24
CA SER A 158 36.07 -3.77 -0.19
C SER A 158 35.21 -2.54 -0.43
#